data_AF-A0AAV5SSG7-F1
#
_entry.id   AF-A0AAV5SSG7-F1
#
_cell.length_a   1.000
_cell.length_b   1.000
_cell.length_c   1.000
_cell.angle_alpha   90.00
_cell.angle_beta   90.00
_cell.angle_gamma   90.00
#
_symmetry.space_group_name_H-M   'P 1'
#
loop_
_entity.id
_entity.type
_entity.pdbx_description
1 polymer ?
#
loop_
_entity_poly.entity_id
_entity_poly.type
_entity_poly.pdbx_seq_one_letter_code
_entity_poly.pdbx_strand_id
1 'polypeptide(L)'
;MNMLTNSTVYLVNNGEIQKSIRSMVGWSSAIHAKMAASAISYLVGGVFGVVGIIALVLNITVLLAMFKGKLFSNRHSPVYILSSQTLLVDTLMVICHLGYQCPSGMFQVLTVQPKILVVLNAIFMYCWYHNSLSHILIAMNRLFVIVLPSINLFTRPVTIAICAFQHALALLLAIAAQFLLPCC
;
A
#
# COMPACT_ATOMS: atom_id res chain seq x y z
N MET A 1 -20.16 -36.59 26.61
CA MET A 1 -20.26 -35.35 27.43
C MET A 1 -19.45 -35.37 28.73
N ASN A 2 -18.91 -36.50 29.22
CA ASN A 2 -18.22 -36.57 30.54
C ASN A 2 -16.71 -36.28 30.51
N MET A 3 -16.12 -36.07 29.33
CA MET A 3 -14.67 -35.87 29.19
C MET A 3 -14.27 -34.40 29.30
N LEU A 4 -15.08 -33.48 28.75
CA LEU A 4 -14.85 -32.04 28.85
C LEU A 4 -15.01 -31.52 30.27
N THR A 5 -16.03 -31.98 31.00
CA THR A 5 -16.32 -31.55 32.37
C THR A 5 -15.27 -32.01 33.39
N ASN A 6 -14.68 -33.18 33.19
CA ASN A 6 -13.56 -33.64 34.03
C ASN A 6 -12.27 -32.87 33.74
N SER A 7 -12.02 -32.50 32.48
CA SER A 7 -10.83 -31.74 32.11
C SER A 7 -10.84 -30.30 32.64
N THR A 8 -12.01 -29.65 32.71
CA THR A 8 -12.13 -28.28 33.26
C THR A 8 -11.97 -28.24 34.77
N VAL A 9 -12.45 -29.25 35.51
CA VAL A 9 -12.27 -29.33 36.97
C VAL A 9 -10.79 -29.54 37.33
N TYR A 10 -10.05 -30.33 36.55
CA TYR A 10 -8.60 -30.51 36.73
C TYR A 10 -7.77 -29.26 36.39
N LEU A 11 -8.20 -28.47 35.41
CA LEU A 11 -7.52 -27.23 35.02
C LEU A 11 -7.71 -26.09 36.04
N VAL A 12 -8.85 -26.04 36.72
CA VAL A 12 -9.18 -24.96 37.68
C VAL A 12 -8.63 -25.24 39.08
N ASN A 13 -8.56 -26.50 39.49
CA ASN A 13 -8.19 -26.86 40.87
C ASN A 13 -6.67 -27.03 41.10
N ASN A 14 -5.86 -27.02 40.03
CA ASN A 14 -4.42 -27.20 40.15
C ASN A 14 -3.67 -25.86 40.09
N GLY A 15 -3.17 -25.39 41.23
CA GLY A 15 -2.50 -24.09 41.38
C GLY A 15 -1.24 -23.94 40.51
N GLU A 16 -0.55 -25.04 40.19
CA GLU A 16 0.62 -25.01 39.30
C GLU A 16 0.26 -24.74 37.83
N ILE A 17 -0.90 -25.22 37.38
CA ILE A 17 -1.38 -25.02 36.01
C ILE A 17 -1.84 -23.58 35.83
N GLN A 18 -2.49 -22.98 36.83
CA GLN A 18 -2.80 -21.55 36.80
C GLN A 18 -1.53 -20.68 36.76
N LYS A 19 -0.47 -21.07 37.48
CA LYS A 19 0.80 -20.35 37.46
C LYS A 19 1.49 -20.45 36.09
N SER A 20 1.41 -21.62 35.45
CA SER A 20 1.88 -21.83 34.07
C SER A 20 1.05 -21.04 33.04
N ILE A 21 -0.28 -21.04 33.14
CA ILE A 21 -1.16 -20.24 32.27
C ILE A 21 -0.93 -18.74 32.49
N ARG A 22 -0.73 -18.28 33.73
CA ARG A 22 -0.41 -16.87 34.02
C ARG A 22 0.97 -16.46 33.48
N SER A 23 1.93 -17.40 33.45
CA SER A 23 3.23 -17.20 32.79
C SER A 23 3.13 -17.18 31.26
N MET A 24 2.20 -17.95 30.67
CA MET A 24 1.93 -17.96 29.22
C MET A 24 1.09 -16.76 28.76
N VAL A 25 0.15 -16.30 29.58
CA VAL A 25 -0.73 -15.15 29.28
C VAL A 25 -0.05 -13.82 29.60
N GLY A 26 1.19 -13.85 30.10
CA GLY A 26 2.10 -12.70 30.03
C GLY A 26 1.58 -11.46 30.74
N TRP A 27 0.79 -11.61 31.80
CA TRP A 27 0.39 -10.50 32.65
C TRP A 27 1.54 -10.14 33.59
N SER A 28 2.61 -9.58 33.01
CA SER A 28 3.73 -8.99 33.72
C SER A 28 3.72 -7.50 33.48
N SER A 29 3.55 -6.74 34.57
CA SER A 29 3.48 -5.28 34.64
C SER A 29 4.77 -4.54 34.19
N ALA A 30 5.68 -5.23 33.48
CA ALA A 30 6.92 -4.71 32.90
C ALA A 30 6.84 -4.44 31.37
N ILE A 31 5.71 -4.73 30.73
CA ILE A 31 5.48 -4.48 29.28
C ILE A 31 5.35 -2.97 28.97
N HIS A 32 5.29 -2.12 30.01
CA HIS A 32 5.07 -0.66 29.91
C HIS A 32 6.33 0.21 30.05
N ALA A 33 7.54 -0.36 29.95
CA ALA A 33 8.78 0.42 29.98
C ALA A 33 9.53 0.28 28.65
N LYS A 34 9.12 1.10 27.67
CA LYS A 34 9.79 1.34 26.38
C LYS A 34 10.16 0.07 25.62
N MET A 35 9.28 -0.41 24.73
CA MET A 35 9.73 -1.25 23.63
C MET A 35 10.73 -0.44 22.80
N ALA A 36 12.02 -0.61 23.07
CA ALA A 36 13.05 -0.30 22.10
C ALA A 36 12.65 -1.04 20.82
N ALA A 37 12.57 -0.33 19.70
CA ALA A 37 12.22 -0.95 18.44
C ALA A 37 13.06 -2.22 18.27
N SER A 38 12.37 -3.35 18.13
CA SER A 38 13.03 -4.64 18.03
C SER A 38 14.00 -4.59 16.85
N ALA A 39 15.12 -5.32 16.90
CA ALA A 39 16.07 -5.40 15.78
C ALA A 39 15.36 -5.75 14.44
N ILE A 40 14.25 -6.48 14.52
CA ILE A 40 13.37 -6.83 13.40
C ILE A 40 12.71 -5.58 12.79
N SER A 41 12.21 -4.64 13.58
CA SER A 41 11.58 -3.40 13.10
C SER A 41 12.57 -2.52 12.34
N TYR A 42 13.80 -2.39 12.84
CA TYR A 42 14.86 -1.68 12.14
C TYR A 42 15.29 -2.37 10.84
N LEU A 43 15.40 -3.71 10.86
CA LEU A 43 15.75 -4.49 9.68
C LEU A 43 14.67 -4.35 8.59
N VAL A 44 13.40 -4.54 8.96
CA VAL A 44 12.27 -4.45 8.04
C VAL A 44 12.16 -3.03 7.48
N GLY A 45 12.13 -2.01 8.34
CA GLY A 45 12.05 -0.61 7.89
C GLY A 45 13.24 -0.19 7.04
N GLY A 46 14.45 -0.68 7.36
CA GLY A 46 15.65 -0.46 6.56
C GLY A 46 15.56 -1.08 5.17
N VAL A 47 15.12 -2.34 5.07
CA VAL A 47 14.92 -3.02 3.77
C VAL A 47 13.85 -2.31 2.93
N PHE A 48 12.71 -1.97 3.53
CA PHE A 48 11.65 -1.20 2.85
C PHE A 48 12.15 0.18 2.41
N GLY A 49 13.00 0.84 3.20
CA GLY A 49 13.63 2.11 2.85
C GLY A 49 14.57 1.98 1.64
N VAL A 50 15.45 0.98 1.63
CA VAL A 50 16.36 0.75 0.50
C VAL A 50 15.59 0.42 -0.77
N VAL A 51 14.59 -0.47 -0.69
CA VAL A 51 13.71 -0.80 -1.82
C VAL A 51 12.98 0.45 -2.33
N GLY A 52 12.47 1.29 -1.42
CA GLY A 52 11.81 2.55 -1.78
C GLY A 52 12.74 3.52 -2.50
N ILE A 53 14.00 3.67 -2.05
CA ILE A 53 14.98 4.54 -2.71
C ILE A 53 15.28 4.03 -4.12
N ILE A 54 15.49 2.73 -4.29
CA ILE A 54 15.73 2.11 -5.60
C ILE A 54 14.51 2.34 -6.52
N ALA A 55 13.30 2.10 -6.02
CA ALA A 55 12.07 2.32 -6.77
C ALA A 55 11.92 3.79 -7.21
N LEU A 56 12.22 4.73 -6.33
CA LEU A 56 12.16 6.17 -6.63
C LEU A 56 13.16 6.56 -7.72
N VAL A 57 14.40 6.07 -7.64
CA VAL A 57 15.42 6.32 -8.68
C VAL A 57 14.98 5.73 -10.01
N LEU A 58 14.51 4.49 -10.02
CA LEU A 58 14.04 3.83 -11.24
C LEU A 58 12.85 4.59 -11.86
N ASN A 59 11.83 4.94 -11.08
CA ASN A 59 10.68 5.67 -11.59
C ASN A 59 11.03 7.04 -12.16
N ILE A 60 11.90 7.81 -11.47
CA ILE A 60 12.37 9.10 -11.98
C ILE A 60 13.18 8.93 -13.27
N THR A 61 14.08 7.94 -13.33
CA THR A 61 14.89 7.71 -14.55
C THR A 61 14.03 7.34 -15.75
N VAL A 62 13.01 6.49 -15.57
CA VAL A 62 12.07 6.13 -16.65
C VAL A 62 11.25 7.35 -17.07
N LEU A 63 10.75 8.14 -16.12
CA LEU A 63 10.00 9.36 -16.41
C LEU A 63 10.86 10.35 -17.23
N LEU A 64 12.11 10.58 -16.82
CA LEU A 64 13.06 11.44 -17.53
C LEU A 64 13.38 10.90 -18.94
N ALA A 65 13.55 9.59 -19.10
CA ALA A 65 13.77 8.96 -20.39
C ALA A 65 12.56 9.15 -21.32
N MET A 66 11.33 9.01 -20.80
CA MET A 66 10.10 9.23 -21.57
C MET A 66 9.97 10.68 -22.04
N PHE A 67 10.28 11.66 -21.18
CA PHE A 67 10.27 13.08 -21.54
C PHE A 67 11.35 13.41 -22.57
N LYS A 68 12.60 12.99 -22.37
CA LYS A 68 13.69 13.22 -23.33
C LYS A 68 13.45 12.52 -24.67
N GLY A 69 12.84 11.34 -24.66
CA GLY A 69 12.56 10.56 -25.86
C GLY A 69 11.44 11.12 -26.75
N LYS A 70 10.74 12.19 -26.35
CA LYS A 70 9.55 12.74 -27.06
C LYS A 70 8.52 11.66 -27.44
N LEU A 71 8.46 10.58 -26.66
CA LEU A 71 7.64 9.38 -26.94
C LEU A 71 6.13 9.69 -26.92
N PHE A 72 5.74 10.80 -26.28
CA PHE A 72 4.39 11.34 -26.30
C PHE A 72 3.93 11.88 -27.65
N SER A 73 4.81 12.07 -28.64
CA SER A 73 4.45 12.62 -29.95
C SER A 73 4.12 11.55 -31.01
N ASN A 74 4.47 10.28 -30.77
CA ASN A 74 4.37 9.22 -31.77
C ASN A 74 2.97 8.55 -31.82
N ARG A 75 2.70 7.73 -32.85
CA ARG A 75 1.42 6.98 -33.02
C ARG A 75 1.05 6.08 -31.83
N HIS A 76 2.04 5.59 -31.08
CA HIS A 76 1.85 4.81 -29.85
C HIS A 76 1.63 5.67 -28.58
N SER A 77 1.36 6.97 -28.74
CA SER A 77 1.15 7.94 -27.67
C SER A 77 0.20 7.54 -26.53
N PRO A 78 -0.96 6.87 -26.73
CA PRO A 78 -1.88 6.62 -25.62
C PRO A 78 -1.28 5.70 -24.55
N VAL A 79 -0.46 4.72 -24.94
CA VAL A 79 0.20 3.80 -24.00
C VAL A 79 1.24 4.52 -23.15
N TYR A 80 2.00 5.43 -23.76
CA TYR A 80 2.98 6.23 -23.04
C TYR A 80 2.33 7.25 -22.11
N ILE A 81 1.19 7.85 -22.52
CA ILE A 81 0.40 8.72 -21.65
C ILE A 81 -0.09 7.94 -20.43
N LEU A 82 -0.71 6.77 -20.66
CA LEU A 82 -1.22 5.90 -19.59
C LEU A 82 -0.10 5.45 -18.64
N SER A 83 1.06 5.08 -19.16
CA SER A 83 2.21 4.68 -18.34
C SER A 83 2.80 5.84 -17.55
N SER A 84 2.81 7.06 -18.11
CA SER A 84 3.40 8.23 -17.46
C SER A 84 2.62 8.70 -16.23
N GLN A 85 1.28 8.69 -16.28
CA GLN A 85 0.46 9.02 -15.12
C GLN A 85 0.68 8.02 -13.98
N THR A 86 0.81 6.73 -14.29
CA THR A 86 1.04 5.67 -13.30
C THR A 86 2.40 5.85 -12.62
N LEU A 87 3.45 6.10 -13.40
CA LEU A 87 4.78 6.36 -12.86
C LEU A 87 4.82 7.62 -11.97
N LEU A 88 4.06 8.67 -12.32
CA LEU A 88 3.94 9.86 -11.47
C LEU A 88 3.25 9.54 -10.13
N VAL A 89 2.13 8.83 -10.16
CA VAL A 89 1.40 8.45 -8.95
C VAL A 89 2.19 7.47 -8.08
N ASP A 90 2.94 6.54 -8.69
CA ASP A 90 3.82 5.62 -7.99
C ASP A 90 5.01 6.36 -7.34
N THR A 91 5.57 7.37 -8.01
CA THR A 91 6.60 8.23 -7.42
C THR A 91 6.07 8.98 -6.20
N LEU A 92 4.86 9.54 -6.27
CA LEU A 92 4.21 10.20 -5.12
C LEU A 92 3.98 9.21 -3.96
N MET A 93 3.52 8.00 -4.27
CA MET A 93 3.30 6.95 -3.28
C MET A 93 4.59 6.57 -2.55
N VAL A 94 5.69 6.35 -3.29
CA VAL A 94 6.99 5.99 -2.74
C VAL A 94 7.58 7.13 -1.91
N ILE A 95 7.40 8.39 -2.32
CA ILE A 95 7.80 9.57 -1.51
C ILE A 95 7.05 9.58 -0.17
N CYS A 96 5.73 9.38 -0.18
CA CYS A 96 4.95 9.30 1.06
C CYS A 96 5.38 8.10 1.93
N HIS A 97 5.68 6.96 1.31
CA HIS A 97 6.13 5.76 2.02
C HIS A 97 7.50 5.95 2.69
N LEU A 98 8.47 6.54 1.99
CA LEU A 98 9.80 6.85 2.53
C LEU A 98 9.75 7.94 3.60
N GLY A 99 8.95 8.98 3.36
CA GLY A 99 8.88 10.14 4.26
C GLY A 99 8.17 9.86 5.58
N TYR A 100 7.24 8.90 5.61
CA TYR A 100 6.41 8.65 6.79
C TYR A 100 6.36 7.19 7.24
N GLN A 101 6.02 6.27 6.34
CA GLN A 101 5.75 4.88 6.72
C GLN A 101 7.04 4.16 7.18
N CYS A 102 8.15 4.38 6.47
CA CYS A 102 9.46 3.85 6.85
C CYS A 102 9.95 4.36 8.23
N PRO A 103 10.02 5.68 8.50
CA PRO A 103 10.46 6.17 9.79
C PRO A 103 9.50 5.80 10.92
N SER A 104 8.18 5.80 10.67
CA SER A 104 7.18 5.33 11.63
C SER A 104 7.40 3.85 12.01
N GLY A 105 7.71 3.00 11.03
CA GLY A 105 8.02 1.58 11.24
C GLY A 105 9.36 1.33 11.95
N MET A 106 10.39 2.13 11.65
CA MET A 106 11.72 1.98 12.25
C MET A 106 11.78 2.48 13.70
N PHE A 107 11.20 3.64 13.98
CA PHE A 107 11.31 4.27 15.29
C PHE A 107 10.15 3.93 16.22
N GLN A 108 9.03 3.40 15.70
CA GLN A 108 7.80 3.13 16.47
C GLN A 108 7.26 4.35 17.23
N VAL A 109 7.74 5.56 16.90
CA VAL A 109 7.30 6.83 17.49
C VAL A 109 6.42 7.53 16.47
N LEU A 110 5.19 7.88 16.89
CA LEU A 110 4.27 8.66 16.09
C LEU A 110 4.74 10.12 16.03
N THR A 111 5.65 10.45 15.13
CA THR A 111 6.25 11.80 15.03
C THR A 111 5.27 12.84 14.47
N VAL A 112 4.14 12.41 13.90
CA VAL A 112 3.23 13.26 13.11
C VAL A 112 1.87 13.40 13.77
N GLN A 113 1.28 14.61 13.69
CA GLN A 113 -0.05 14.90 14.24
C GLN A 113 -1.14 13.96 13.67
N PRO A 114 -2.14 13.56 14.48
CA PRO A 114 -3.15 12.59 14.07
C PRO A 114 -4.01 13.05 12.89
N LYS A 115 -4.20 14.37 12.72
CA LYS A 115 -4.93 14.94 11.57
C LYS A 115 -4.18 14.74 10.25
N ILE A 116 -2.85 14.92 10.27
CA ILE A 116 -2.00 14.76 9.08
C ILE A 116 -1.89 13.28 8.72
N LEU A 117 -1.89 12.38 9.71
CA LEU A 117 -1.88 10.94 9.50
C LEU A 117 -3.09 10.44 8.70
N VAL A 118 -4.31 10.91 9.04
CA VAL A 118 -5.52 10.53 8.31
C VAL A 118 -5.44 10.93 6.84
N VAL A 119 -4.96 12.15 6.57
CA VAL A 119 -4.77 12.66 5.20
C VAL A 119 -3.72 11.85 4.46
N LEU A 120 -2.60 11.52 5.11
CA LEU A 120 -1.52 10.77 4.47
C LEU A 120 -1.94 9.32 4.17
N ASN A 121 -2.69 8.69 5.07
CA ASN A 121 -3.31 7.38 4.83
C ASN A 121 -4.33 7.44 3.69
N ALA A 122 -5.07 8.55 3.56
CA ALA A 122 -6.00 8.76 2.44
C ALA A 122 -5.28 8.84 1.10
N ILE A 123 -4.20 9.62 1.05
CA ILE A 123 -3.34 9.74 -0.13
C ILE A 123 -2.73 8.38 -0.48
N PHE A 124 -2.25 7.63 0.51
CA PHE A 124 -1.69 6.30 0.28
C PHE A 124 -2.72 5.32 -0.29
N MET A 125 -3.92 5.27 0.26
CA MET A 125 -5.01 4.43 -0.26
C MET A 125 -5.43 4.85 -1.68
N TYR A 126 -5.53 6.14 -1.94
CA TYR A 126 -5.78 6.67 -3.27
C TYR A 126 -4.71 6.24 -4.28
N CYS A 127 -3.43 6.41 -3.95
CA CYS A 127 -2.31 5.97 -4.78
C CYS A 127 -2.35 4.46 -5.03
N TRP A 128 -2.68 3.67 -4.02
CA TRP A 128 -2.81 2.22 -4.12
C TRP A 128 -3.90 1.78 -5.10
N TYR A 129 -5.11 2.33 -4.97
CA TYR A 129 -6.20 2.04 -5.89
C TYR A 129 -5.91 2.52 -7.30
N HIS A 130 -5.32 3.71 -7.45
CA HIS A 130 -4.93 4.23 -8.75
C HIS A 130 -3.92 3.30 -9.43
N ASN A 131 -2.88 2.85 -8.72
CA ASN A 131 -1.86 1.96 -9.28
C ASN A 131 -2.46 0.62 -9.72
N SER A 132 -3.34 0.05 -8.90
CA SER A 132 -4.06 -1.20 -9.22
C SER A 132 -4.89 -1.07 -10.49
N LEU A 133 -5.67 0.02 -10.61
CA LEU A 133 -6.47 0.31 -11.80
C LEU A 133 -5.61 0.57 -13.04
N SER A 134 -4.47 1.25 -12.87
CA SER A 134 -3.52 1.49 -13.96
C SER A 134 -2.97 0.19 -14.53
N HIS A 135 -2.60 -0.77 -13.67
CA HIS A 135 -2.10 -2.07 -14.12
C HIS A 135 -3.17 -2.85 -14.90
N ILE A 136 -4.42 -2.79 -14.46
CA ILE A 136 -5.56 -3.38 -15.18
C ILE A 136 -5.72 -2.71 -16.55
N LEU A 137 -5.67 -1.37 -16.63
CA LEU A 137 -5.81 -0.65 -17.90
C LEU A 137 -4.66 -0.92 -18.87
N ILE A 138 -3.42 -1.05 -18.38
CA ILE A 138 -2.27 -1.42 -19.22
C ILE A 138 -2.45 -2.84 -19.77
N ALA A 139 -2.92 -3.78 -18.95
CA ALA A 139 -3.21 -5.14 -19.38
C ALA A 139 -4.34 -5.18 -20.42
N MET A 140 -5.42 -4.43 -20.20
CA MET A 140 -6.52 -4.28 -21.16
C MET A 140 -6.03 -3.67 -22.48
N ASN A 141 -5.23 -2.60 -22.42
CA ASN A 141 -4.65 -1.99 -23.61
C ASN A 141 -3.82 -3.01 -24.43
N ARG A 142 -3.03 -3.86 -23.78
CA ARG A 142 -2.29 -4.94 -24.46
C ARG A 142 -3.23 -5.99 -25.08
N LEU A 143 -4.31 -6.37 -24.37
CA LEU A 143 -5.31 -7.30 -24.88
C LEU A 143 -5.96 -6.78 -26.17
N PHE A 144 -6.43 -5.52 -26.17
CA PHE A 144 -7.11 -4.93 -27.33
C PHE A 144 -6.18 -4.81 -28.55
N VAL A 145 -4.92 -4.42 -28.34
CA VAL A 145 -3.94 -4.31 -29.42
C VAL A 145 -3.65 -5.67 -30.07
N ILE A 146 -3.62 -6.76 -29.31
CA ILE A 146 -3.28 -8.10 -29.81
C ILE A 146 -4.50 -8.82 -30.40
N VAL A 147 -5.61 -8.85 -29.66
CA VAL A 147 -6.77 -9.68 -29.99
C VAL A 147 -7.69 -8.98 -31.00
N LEU A 148 -7.75 -7.65 -30.97
CA LEU A 148 -8.70 -6.87 -31.74
C LEU A 148 -8.02 -5.69 -32.47
N PRO A 149 -7.07 -5.95 -33.38
CA PRO A 149 -6.27 -4.91 -34.04
C PRO A 149 -7.09 -3.98 -34.95
N SER A 150 -8.32 -4.37 -35.31
CA SER A 150 -9.22 -3.63 -36.20
C SER A 150 -10.06 -2.54 -35.50
N ILE A 151 -10.20 -2.58 -34.16
CA ILE A 151 -10.94 -1.55 -33.41
C ILE A 151 -9.96 -0.54 -32.79
N ASN A 152 -10.01 0.71 -33.28
CA ASN A 152 -9.23 1.82 -32.72
C ASN A 152 -9.90 2.40 -31.46
N LEU A 153 -10.09 1.58 -30.43
CA LEU A 153 -10.75 1.99 -29.18
C LEU A 153 -9.86 2.97 -28.37
N PHE A 154 -8.53 2.77 -28.40
CA PHE A 154 -7.56 3.66 -27.75
C PHE A 154 -7.10 4.80 -28.68
N THR A 155 -7.98 5.76 -28.92
CA THR A 155 -7.57 7.07 -29.47
C THR A 155 -7.10 8.00 -28.33
N ARG A 156 -6.30 9.02 -28.64
CA ARG A 156 -5.81 10.01 -27.65
C ARG A 156 -6.92 10.60 -26.76
N PRO A 157 -8.06 11.12 -27.29
CA PRO A 157 -9.09 11.71 -26.44
C PRO A 157 -9.78 10.67 -25.55
N VAL A 158 -10.01 9.45 -26.05
CA VAL A 158 -10.60 8.36 -25.26
C VAL A 158 -9.65 7.93 -24.14
N THR A 159 -8.35 7.88 -24.41
CA THR A 159 -7.35 7.54 -23.40
C THR A 159 -7.32 8.58 -22.27
N ILE A 160 -7.36 9.87 -22.61
CA ILE A 160 -7.44 10.95 -21.61
C ILE A 160 -8.73 10.85 -20.80
N ALA A 161 -9.86 10.54 -21.44
CA ALA A 161 -11.13 10.33 -20.75
C ALA A 161 -11.08 9.12 -19.80
N ILE A 162 -10.47 8.00 -20.22
CA ILE A 162 -10.25 6.82 -19.38
C ILE A 162 -9.34 7.16 -18.19
N CYS A 163 -8.26 7.92 -18.40
CA CYS A 163 -7.39 8.39 -17.32
C CYS A 163 -8.16 9.25 -16.30
N ALA A 164 -8.97 10.20 -16.77
CA ALA A 164 -9.79 11.04 -15.90
C ALA A 164 -10.81 10.21 -15.11
N PHE A 165 -11.46 9.25 -15.77
CA PHE A 165 -12.38 8.31 -15.11
C PHE A 165 -11.67 7.45 -14.08
N GLN A 166 -10.45 6.99 -14.37
CA GLN A 166 -9.62 6.21 -13.46
C GLN A 166 -9.27 7.01 -12.20
N HIS A 167 -8.90 8.28 -12.34
CA HIS A 167 -8.66 9.16 -11.18
C HIS A 167 -9.92 9.35 -10.33
N ALA A 168 -11.07 9.57 -10.96
CA ALA A 168 -12.34 9.69 -10.27
C ALA A 168 -12.71 8.40 -9.53
N LEU A 169 -12.53 7.23 -10.17
CA LEU A 169 -12.84 5.94 -9.59
C LEU A 169 -11.89 5.57 -8.44
N ALA A 170 -10.60 5.87 -8.57
CA ALA A 170 -9.63 5.69 -7.49
C ALA A 170 -9.96 6.57 -6.27
N LEU A 171 -10.37 7.82 -6.50
CA LEU A 171 -10.80 8.73 -5.44
C LEU A 171 -12.09 8.25 -4.78
N LEU A 172 -13.07 7.78 -5.56
CA LEU A 172 -14.30 7.21 -5.05
C LEU A 172 -14.03 5.98 -4.18
N LEU A 173 -13.17 5.06 -4.63
CA LEU A 173 -12.79 3.87 -3.87
C LEU A 173 -12.02 4.23 -2.59
N ALA A 174 -11.13 5.21 -2.64
CA ALA A 174 -10.41 5.67 -1.45
C ALA A 174 -11.37 6.29 -0.41
N ILE A 175 -12.32 7.12 -0.85
CA ILE A 175 -13.37 7.67 0.03
C ILE A 175 -14.25 6.55 0.57
N ALA A 176 -14.67 5.60 -0.27
CA ALA A 176 -15.50 4.49 0.16
C ALA A 176 -14.77 3.62 1.20
N ALA A 177 -13.48 3.36 1.00
CA ALA A 177 -12.65 2.59 1.94
C ALA A 177 -12.43 3.32 3.28
N GLN A 178 -12.36 4.65 3.29
CA GLN A 178 -12.13 5.41 4.52
C GLN A 178 -13.41 5.78 5.29
N PHE A 179 -14.51 6.02 4.59
CA PHE A 179 -15.74 6.56 5.19
C PHE A 179 -16.93 5.59 5.16
N LEU A 180 -16.97 4.64 4.22
CA LEU A 180 -18.07 3.68 4.08
C LEU A 180 -17.79 2.35 4.78
N LEU A 181 -16.52 1.94 4.82
CA LEU A 181 -16.04 0.73 5.51
C LEU A 181 -14.94 1.10 6.50
N PRO A 182 -15.22 1.93 7.52
CA PRO A 182 -14.33 1.94 8.66
C PRO A 182 -14.41 0.52 9.24
N CYS A 183 -13.37 -0.27 9.04
CA CYS A 183 -13.05 -1.30 10.00
C CYS A 183 -12.42 -0.51 11.16
N CYS A 184 -13.15 0.08 12.10
CA CYS A 184 -14.27 -0.42 12.92
C CYS A 184 -15.66 0.23 12.72
#